data_AF-A0A964NZU7-F1
#
_entry.id   AF-A0A964NZU7-F1
#
_cell.length_a   1.000
_cell.length_b   1.000
_cell.length_c   1.000
_cell.angle_alpha   90.00
_cell.angle_beta   90.00
_cell.angle_gamma   90.00
#
_symmetry.space_group_name_H-M   'P 1'
#
loop_
_entity.id
_entity.type
_entity.pdbx_description
1 polymer ?
#
loop_
_entity_poly.entity_id
_entity_poly.type
_entity_poly.pdbx_seq_one_letter_code
_entity_poly.pdbx_strand_id
1 'polypeptide(L)'
;MDADHGFDLDAIFRVIDDAPVFVIRFSLIEQRLLVDIRPGSDGQPLVEIVPPVTSATERYRYLQKARPEVALPEQITVFFWPRALQVMRDLGVCQRIEARVEREGGEVAISRARRVFREAERLERADVVAAIRGGEGYETVWERPRP
;
A
#
# COMPACT_ATOMS: atom_id res chain seq x y z
N MET A 1 11.05 -8.97 -19.26
CA MET A 1 12.15 -8.03 -18.97
C MET A 1 11.57 -6.65 -19.18
N ASP A 2 10.70 -6.22 -18.27
CA ASP A 2 9.91 -5.00 -18.43
C ASP A 2 10.59 -3.87 -17.65
N ALA A 3 11.72 -3.42 -18.20
CA ALA A 3 12.41 -2.20 -17.76
C ALA A 3 11.75 -0.93 -18.33
N ASP A 4 10.55 -1.04 -18.92
CA ASP A 4 9.91 0.05 -19.67
C ASP A 4 8.95 0.90 -18.81
N HIS A 5 8.77 0.58 -17.52
CA HIS A 5 7.79 1.25 -16.64
C HIS A 5 8.41 1.96 -15.42
N GLY A 6 9.74 1.95 -15.29
CA GLY A 6 10.45 2.59 -14.18
C GLY A 6 10.33 1.87 -12.83
N PHE A 7 9.74 0.66 -12.81
CA PHE A 7 9.71 -0.26 -11.67
C PHE A 7 9.64 -1.71 -12.17
N ASP A 8 10.25 -2.63 -11.41
CA ASP A 8 10.28 -4.06 -11.74
C ASP A 8 9.04 -4.77 -11.17
N LEU A 9 8.08 -5.05 -12.05
CA LEU A 9 6.82 -5.71 -11.70
C LEU A 9 7.05 -7.16 -11.20
N ASP A 10 8.02 -7.88 -11.78
CA ASP A 10 8.34 -9.25 -11.36
C ASP A 10 8.91 -9.26 -9.95
N ALA A 11 9.75 -8.28 -9.59
CA ALA A 11 10.24 -8.12 -8.23
C ALA A 11 9.10 -7.82 -7.23
N ILE A 12 8.13 -7.00 -7.62
CA ILE A 12 6.95 -6.71 -6.80
C ILE A 12 6.13 -7.98 -6.56
N PHE A 13 5.88 -8.77 -7.61
CA PHE A 13 5.15 -10.04 -7.47
C PHE A 13 5.89 -11.02 -6.56
N ARG A 14 7.22 -11.15 -6.69
CA ARG A 14 8.03 -11.97 -5.76
C ARG A 14 7.87 -11.51 -4.32
N VAL A 15 7.91 -10.20 -4.05
CA VAL A 15 7.69 -9.68 -2.69
C VAL A 15 6.29 -10.05 -2.18
N ILE A 16 5.25 -9.92 -2.99
CA ILE A 16 3.87 -10.24 -2.58
C ILE A 16 3.71 -11.73 -2.28
N ASP A 17 4.38 -12.60 -3.06
CA ASP A 17 4.25 -14.04 -2.90
C ASP A 17 5.04 -14.56 -1.69
N ASP A 18 6.26 -14.04 -1.50
CA ASP A 18 7.25 -14.64 -0.59
C ASP A 18 7.38 -13.89 0.74
N ALA A 19 7.19 -12.57 0.78
CA ALA A 19 7.40 -11.80 2.00
C ALA A 19 6.25 -12.02 2.99
N PRO A 20 6.53 -12.43 4.25
CA PRO A 20 5.49 -12.60 5.26
C PRO A 20 4.87 -11.26 5.67
N VAL A 21 5.66 -10.18 5.64
CA VAL A 21 5.21 -8.82 5.94
C VAL A 21 5.83 -7.85 4.94
N PHE A 22 4.99 -7.04 4.30
CA PHE A 22 5.46 -5.99 3.41
C PHE A 22 4.64 -4.70 3.52
N VAL A 23 5.29 -3.59 3.15
CA VAL A 23 4.69 -2.26 3.11
C VAL A 23 4.83 -1.68 1.71
N ILE A 24 3.73 -1.18 1.17
CA ILE A 24 3.68 -0.44 -0.09
C ILE A 24 3.68 1.05 0.21
N ARG A 25 4.70 1.76 -0.28
CA ARG A 25 4.74 3.23 -0.28
C ARG A 25 4.10 3.72 -1.57
N PHE A 26 3.06 4.55 -1.47
CA PHE A 26 2.44 5.16 -2.64
C PHE A 26 3.13 6.47 -3.02
N SER A 27 3.01 6.84 -4.30
CA SER A 27 3.54 8.10 -4.84
C SER A 27 2.55 9.26 -4.75
N LEU A 28 1.24 8.96 -4.79
CA LEU A 28 0.17 9.96 -4.89
C LEU A 28 -0.54 10.24 -3.56
N ILE A 29 -0.26 9.45 -2.52
CA ILE A 29 -0.78 9.65 -1.16
C ILE A 29 0.34 9.39 -0.14
N GLU A 30 0.26 10.07 1.00
CA GLU A 30 1.24 9.91 2.08
C GLU A 30 1.05 8.62 2.88
N GLN A 31 -0.17 8.10 2.94
CA GLN A 31 -0.47 6.86 3.64
C GLN A 31 0.17 5.67 2.91
N ARG A 32 0.25 4.54 3.61
CA ARG A 32 0.90 3.32 3.11
C ARG A 32 0.00 2.13 3.29
N LEU A 33 0.18 1.10 2.47
CA LEU A 33 -0.47 -0.18 2.71
C LEU A 33 0.47 -1.09 3.48
N LEU A 34 0.06 -1.52 4.67
CA LEU A 34 0.72 -2.60 5.42
C LEU A 34 -0.03 -3.90 5.15
N VAL A 35 0.73 -4.93 4.77
CA VAL A 35 0.22 -6.30 4.61
C VAL A 35 1.09 -7.22 5.46
N ASP A 36 0.48 -7.88 6.44
CA ASP A 36 1.07 -8.97 7.21
C ASP A 36 0.25 -10.23 6.94
N ILE A 37 0.84 -11.14 6.15
CA ILE A 37 0.22 -12.37 5.68
C ILE A 37 0.10 -13.40 6.80
N ARG A 38 0.86 -13.25 7.89
CA ARG A 38 0.88 -14.22 8.98
C ARG A 38 -0.47 -14.20 9.72
N PRO A 39 -1.05 -15.35 10.07
CA PRO A 39 -2.31 -15.40 10.80
C PRO A 39 -2.13 -14.87 12.22
N GLY A 40 -3.15 -14.15 12.70
CA GLY A 40 -3.21 -13.63 14.06
C GLY A 40 -3.87 -14.64 15.00
N SER A 41 -4.19 -14.18 16.22
CA SER A 41 -5.02 -14.98 17.13
C SER A 41 -6.42 -15.28 16.56
N ASP A 42 -6.95 -14.40 15.72
CA ASP A 42 -8.22 -14.58 15.01
C ASP A 42 -8.08 -15.43 13.73
N GLY A 43 -6.88 -15.96 13.45
CA GLY A 43 -6.57 -16.70 12.24
C GLY A 43 -6.56 -15.85 10.98
N GLN A 44 -6.52 -14.52 11.09
CA GLN A 44 -6.58 -13.63 9.92
C GLN A 44 -5.24 -12.93 9.66
N PRO A 45 -4.91 -12.68 8.39
CA PRO A 45 -3.86 -11.74 8.02
C PRO A 45 -4.32 -10.30 8.29
N LEU A 46 -3.35 -9.39 8.42
CA LEU A 46 -3.60 -7.96 8.57
C LEU A 46 -3.38 -7.25 7.23
N VAL A 47 -4.37 -6.48 6.80
CA VAL A 47 -4.27 -5.56 5.66
C VAL A 47 -4.83 -4.22 6.12
N GLU A 48 -4.01 -3.17 6.11
CA GLU A 48 -4.40 -1.86 6.67
C GLU A 48 -3.70 -0.69 5.99
N ILE A 49 -4.39 0.45 5.92
CA ILE A 49 -3.77 1.73 5.57
C ILE A 49 -3.16 2.34 6.82
N VAL A 50 -1.86 2.62 6.77
CA VAL A 50 -1.09 3.11 7.91
C VAL A 50 -0.52 4.50 7.62
N PRO A 51 -0.29 5.34 8.65
CA PRO A 51 0.40 6.62 8.47
C PRO A 51 1.83 6.43 7.96
N PRO A 52 2.47 7.48 7.40
CA PRO A 52 3.85 7.40 6.93
C PRO A 52 4.83 7.22 8.10
N VAL A 53 5.14 5.96 8.45
CA VAL A 53 6.22 5.63 9.37
C VAL A 53 7.57 5.71 8.65
N THR A 54 8.46 6.60 9.08
CA THR A 54 9.67 6.93 8.30
C THR A 54 10.84 6.01 8.66
N SER A 55 10.88 5.48 9.89
CA SER A 55 11.97 4.61 10.35
C SER A 55 11.60 3.12 10.37
N ALA A 56 12.63 2.26 10.31
CA ALA A 56 12.46 0.82 10.53
C ALA A 56 11.85 0.54 11.91
N THR A 57 12.39 1.15 12.96
CA THR A 57 11.93 0.98 14.34
C THR A 57 10.45 1.32 14.52
N GLU A 58 9.96 2.40 13.89
CA GLU A 58 8.54 2.76 13.93
C GLU A 58 7.65 1.72 13.26
N ARG A 59 8.09 1.11 12.15
CA ARG A 59 7.34 0.01 11.50
C ARG A 59 7.14 -1.17 12.44
N TYR A 60 8.21 -1.60 13.10
CA TYR A 60 8.13 -2.70 14.07
C TYR A 60 7.26 -2.33 15.29
N ARG A 61 7.40 -1.11 15.81
CA ARG A 61 6.54 -0.63 16.92
C ARG A 61 5.07 -0.55 16.53
N TYR A 62 4.77 -0.09 15.31
CA TYR A 62 3.39 -0.07 14.81
C TYR A 62 2.83 -1.49 14.75
N LEU A 63 3.59 -2.41 14.15
CA LEU A 63 3.16 -3.81 14.04
C LEU A 63 2.99 -4.48 15.42
N GLN A 64 3.88 -4.21 16.37
CA GLN A 64 3.77 -4.70 17.75
C GLN A 64 2.51 -4.18 18.44
N LYS A 65 2.12 -2.92 18.20
CA LYS A 65 0.89 -2.35 18.76
C LYS A 65 -0.36 -2.90 18.07
N ALA A 66 -0.30 -3.10 16.76
CA ALA A 66 -1.42 -3.62 15.97
C ALA A 66 -1.65 -5.12 16.22
N ARG A 67 -0.59 -5.88 16.50
CA ARG A 67 -0.60 -7.33 16.68
C ARG A 67 0.25 -7.76 17.89
N PRO A 68 -0.13 -7.37 19.12
CA PRO A 68 0.66 -7.67 20.32
C PRO A 68 0.84 -9.17 20.59
N GLU A 69 -0.04 -10.00 20.06
CA GLU A 69 -0.05 -11.45 20.21
C GLU A 69 0.82 -12.18 19.17
N VAL A 70 1.25 -11.49 18.11
CA VAL A 70 2.06 -12.07 17.03
C VAL A 70 3.51 -11.66 17.21
N ALA A 71 4.43 -12.62 17.17
CA ALA A 71 5.85 -12.34 17.23
C ALA A 71 6.27 -11.36 16.13
N LEU A 72 7.22 -10.47 16.43
CA LEU A 72 7.76 -9.56 15.42
C LEU A 72 8.38 -10.38 14.27
N PRO A 73 8.15 -9.97 13.01
CA PRO A 73 8.74 -10.65 11.87
C PRO A 73 10.26 -10.43 11.86
N GLU A 74 11.01 -11.35 11.26
CA GLU A 74 12.44 -11.15 11.03
C GLU A 74 12.69 -9.93 10.13
N GLN A 75 11.83 -9.76 9.11
CA GLN A 75 11.95 -8.69 8.13
C GLN A 75 10.58 -8.11 7.75
N ILE A 76 10.54 -6.78 7.60
CA ILE A 76 9.44 -6.06 6.94
C ILE A 76 9.98 -5.49 5.63
N THR A 77 9.56 -6.10 4.51
CA THR A 77 9.97 -5.65 3.16
C THR A 77 9.21 -4.38 2.79
N VAL A 78 9.87 -3.41 2.17
CA VAL A 78 9.23 -2.16 1.74
C VAL A 78 9.54 -1.93 0.28
N PHE A 79 8.52 -1.65 -0.52
CA PHE A 79 8.70 -1.22 -1.90
C PHE A 79 7.85 0.02 -2.21
N PHE A 80 8.22 0.69 -3.30
CA PHE A 80 7.56 1.91 -3.75
C PHE A 80 6.71 1.63 -4.98
N TRP A 81 5.49 2.17 -4.99
CA TRP A 81 4.57 2.13 -6.12
C TRP A 81 4.50 3.51 -6.79
N PRO A 82 5.10 3.70 -7.99
CA PRO A 82 5.33 5.01 -8.58
C PRO A 82 4.19 5.49 -9.50
N ARG A 83 3.03 4.84 -9.45
CA ARG A 83 1.87 5.12 -10.33
C ARG A 83 0.60 5.22 -9.50
N ALA A 84 -0.50 5.63 -10.15
CA ALA A 84 -1.82 5.61 -9.53
C ALA A 84 -2.22 4.19 -9.10
N LEU A 85 -3.08 4.09 -8.09
CA LEU A 85 -3.65 2.83 -7.63
C LEU A 85 -4.46 2.12 -8.71
N GLN A 86 -5.08 2.88 -9.62
CA GLN A 86 -5.77 2.29 -10.77
C GLN A 86 -4.81 1.47 -11.64
N VAL A 87 -3.61 1.99 -11.92
CA VAL A 87 -2.58 1.26 -12.67
C VAL A 87 -2.12 0.02 -11.89
N MET A 88 -2.07 0.08 -10.56
CA MET A 88 -1.76 -1.08 -9.71
C MET A 88 -2.78 -2.22 -9.90
N ARG A 89 -4.06 -1.88 -10.03
CA ARG A 89 -5.11 -2.84 -10.34
C ARG A 89 -5.01 -3.35 -11.77
N ASP A 90 -4.79 -2.47 -12.73
CA ASP A 90 -4.75 -2.84 -14.15
C ASP A 90 -3.58 -3.79 -14.43
N LEU A 91 -2.46 -3.63 -13.71
CA LEU A 91 -1.29 -4.51 -13.76
C LEU A 91 -1.42 -5.78 -12.89
N GLY A 92 -2.56 -6.02 -12.23
CA GLY A 92 -2.81 -7.25 -11.49
C GLY A 92 -2.21 -7.31 -10.07
N VAL A 93 -1.56 -6.24 -9.59
CA VAL A 93 -0.89 -6.23 -8.27
C VAL A 93 -1.89 -6.33 -7.14
N CYS A 94 -2.99 -5.58 -7.20
CA CYS A 94 -4.07 -5.68 -6.21
C CYS A 94 -4.66 -7.09 -6.13
N GLN A 95 -4.90 -7.70 -7.28
CA GLN A 95 -5.47 -9.04 -7.42
C GLN A 95 -4.52 -10.10 -6.86
N ARG A 96 -3.21 -9.94 -7.07
CA ARG A 96 -2.21 -10.86 -6.50
C ARG A 96 -2.14 -10.76 -4.98
N ILE A 97 -2.22 -9.55 -4.42
CA ILE A 97 -2.34 -9.34 -2.96
C ILE A 97 -3.65 -9.96 -2.45
N GLU A 98 -4.78 -9.71 -3.10
CA GLU A 98 -6.08 -10.29 -2.74
C GLU A 98 -6.04 -11.81 -2.72
N ALA A 99 -5.50 -12.44 -3.77
CA ALA A 99 -5.36 -13.89 -3.86
C ALA A 99 -4.43 -14.45 -2.76
N ARG A 100 -3.34 -13.74 -2.44
CA ARG A 100 -2.43 -14.14 -1.37
C ARG A 100 -3.12 -14.08 0.00
N VAL A 101 -3.86 -13.01 0.26
CA VAL A 101 -4.59 -12.79 1.50
C VAL A 101 -5.75 -13.79 1.64
N GLU A 102 -6.47 -14.07 0.56
CA GLU A 102 -7.53 -15.08 0.52
C GLU A 102 -7.00 -16.48 0.84
N ARG A 103 -5.84 -16.84 0.29
CA ARG A 103 -5.21 -18.15 0.55
C ARG A 103 -4.94 -18.39 2.03
N GLU A 104 -4.59 -17.35 2.79
CA GLU A 104 -4.25 -17.49 4.22
C GLU A 104 -5.42 -17.21 5.16
N GLY A 105 -6.36 -16.34 4.78
CA GLY A 105 -7.44 -15.89 5.67
C GLY A 105 -8.87 -16.10 5.16
N GLY A 106 -9.03 -16.66 3.95
CA GLY A 106 -10.32 -16.95 3.33
C GLY A 106 -11.12 -15.72 2.92
N GLU A 107 -12.44 -15.91 2.79
CA GLU A 107 -13.39 -14.91 2.27
C GLU A 107 -13.42 -13.62 3.12
N VAL A 108 -13.27 -13.74 4.43
CA VAL A 108 -13.24 -12.59 5.34
C VAL A 108 -12.03 -11.70 5.05
N ALA A 109 -10.87 -12.32 4.83
CA ALA A 109 -9.63 -11.60 4.58
C ALA A 109 -9.64 -10.87 3.23
N ILE A 110 -10.14 -11.49 2.16
CA ILE A 110 -10.27 -10.82 0.86
C ILE A 110 -11.29 -9.67 0.91
N SER A 111 -12.40 -9.83 1.63
CA SER A 111 -13.38 -8.74 1.83
C SER A 111 -12.75 -7.53 2.53
N ARG A 112 -11.93 -7.78 3.57
CA ARG A 112 -11.14 -6.74 4.26
C ARG A 112 -10.14 -6.08 3.31
N ALA A 113 -9.34 -6.85 2.58
CA ALA A 113 -8.36 -6.33 1.63
C ALA A 113 -9.02 -5.43 0.56
N ARG A 114 -10.13 -5.87 -0.03
CA ARG A 114 -10.90 -5.09 -1.01
C ARG A 114 -11.43 -3.79 -0.42
N ARG A 115 -11.88 -3.79 0.84
CA ARG A 115 -12.30 -2.56 1.54
C ARG A 115 -11.14 -1.59 1.71
N VAL A 116 -9.97 -2.09 2.08
CA VAL A 116 -8.76 -1.27 2.24
C VAL A 116 -8.31 -0.69 0.90
N PHE A 117 -8.32 -1.46 -0.19
CA PHE A 117 -8.01 -0.91 -1.51
C PHE A 117 -9.00 0.17 -1.93
N ARG A 118 -10.31 -0.01 -1.72
CA ARG A 118 -11.30 1.04 -2.02
C ARG A 118 -11.05 2.32 -1.21
N GLU A 119 -10.62 2.19 0.04
CA GLU A 119 -10.29 3.34 0.88
C GLU A 119 -9.02 4.05 0.39
N ALA A 120 -7.98 3.30 0.02
CA ALA A 120 -6.75 3.87 -0.51
C ALA A 120 -7.00 4.66 -1.81
N GLU A 121 -7.89 4.17 -2.68
CA GLU A 121 -8.32 4.93 -3.87
C GLU A 121 -9.10 6.20 -3.53
N ARG A 122 -9.94 6.13 -2.49
CA ARG A 122 -10.70 7.29 -2.05
C ARG A 122 -9.76 8.39 -1.56
N LEU A 123 -8.71 8.00 -0.83
CA LEU A 123 -7.64 8.91 -0.40
C LEU A 123 -6.89 9.48 -1.61
N GLU A 124 -6.49 8.64 -2.57
CA GLU A 124 -5.80 9.10 -3.79
C GLU A 124 -6.64 10.13 -4.56
N ARG A 125 -7.93 9.85 -4.77
CA ARG A 125 -8.83 10.79 -5.44
C ARG A 125 -9.00 12.08 -4.65
N ALA A 126 -9.04 12.02 -3.32
CA ALA A 126 -9.16 13.21 -2.47
C ALA A 126 -7.91 14.10 -2.56
N ASP A 127 -6.72 13.51 -2.50
CA ASP A 127 -5.43 14.24 -2.58
C ASP A 127 -5.24 14.87 -3.97
N VAL A 128 -5.54 14.13 -5.05
CA VAL A 128 -5.52 14.66 -6.42
C VAL A 128 -6.48 15.85 -6.57
N VAL A 129 -7.70 15.75 -6.03
CA VAL A 129 -8.67 16.85 -6.08
C VAL A 129 -8.19 18.06 -5.27
N ALA A 130 -7.58 17.85 -4.10
CA ALA A 130 -7.03 18.93 -3.28
C ALA A 130 -5.88 19.67 -4.00
N ALA A 131 -4.98 18.93 -4.65
CA ALA A 131 -3.89 19.49 -5.44
C ALA A 131 -4.40 20.30 -6.64
N ILE A 132 -5.48 19.85 -7.32
CA ILE A 132 -6.11 20.58 -8.43
C ILE A 132 -6.85 21.84 -7.95
N ARG A 133 -7.48 21.79 -6.78
CA ARG A 133 -8.29 22.90 -6.23
C ARG A 133 -7.48 23.96 -5.49
N GLY A 134 -6.15 23.84 -5.44
CA GLY A 134 -5.29 24.78 -4.72
C GLY A 134 -5.49 24.75 -3.21
N GLY A 135 -5.70 23.55 -2.63
CA GLY A 135 -5.66 23.38 -1.17
C GLY A 135 -4.31 23.80 -0.61
N GLU A 136 -4.29 24.38 0.60
CA GLU A 136 -3.11 24.95 1.25
C GLU A 136 -1.86 24.04 1.09
N GLY A 137 -0.86 24.55 0.37
CA GLY A 137 0.43 23.87 0.16
C GLY A 137 0.85 23.61 -1.29
N TYR A 138 -0.02 23.82 -2.28
CA TYR A 138 0.32 23.62 -3.69
C TYR A 138 0.33 24.96 -4.47
N GLU A 139 1.52 25.52 -4.71
CA GLU A 139 1.70 26.63 -5.66
C GLU A 139 1.36 26.15 -7.08
N THR A 140 0.47 26.86 -7.75
CA THR A 140 0.07 26.58 -9.13
C THR A 140 1.14 27.12 -10.08
N VAL A 141 1.87 26.22 -10.75
CA VAL A 141 3.03 26.55 -11.62
C VAL A 141 2.64 27.21 -12.97
N TRP A 142 1.35 27.45 -13.25
CA TRP A 142 0.93 27.95 -14.56
C TRP A 142 0.26 29.33 -14.47
N GLU A 143 1.08 30.36 -14.35
CA GLU A 143 0.67 31.71 -14.74
C GLU A 143 0.85 31.87 -16.25
N ARG A 144 -0.25 32.07 -16.97
CA ARG A 144 -0.25 32.34 -18.41
C ARG A 144 0.33 33.75 -18.62
N PRO A 145 1.35 33.97 -19.48
CA PRO A 145 1.77 35.32 -19.81
C PRO A 145 0.61 35.98 -20.58
N ARG A 146 0.08 37.09 -20.07
CA ARG A 146 -0.83 37.93 -20.86
C ARG A 146 -0.02 38.76 -21.87
N PRO A 147 -0.56 38.98 -23.07
CA PRO A 147 0.09 39.74 -24.14
C PRO A 147 0.26 41.23 -23.81
#